data_AF-A0A1B1Y6F1-F1
#
_entry.id   AF-A0A1B1Y6F1-F1
#
_cell.length_a   1.000
_cell.length_b   1.000
_cell.length_c   1.000
_cell.angle_alpha   90.00
_cell.angle_beta   90.00
_cell.angle_gamma   90.00
#
_symmetry.space_group_name_H-M   'P 1'
#
loop_
_entity.id
_entity.type
_entity.pdbx_description
1 polymer ?
#
loop_
_entity_poly.entity_id
_entity_poly.type
_entity_poly.pdbx_seq_one_letter_code
_entity_poly.pdbx_strand_id
1 'polypeptide(L)'
;MQKYTVNSLLYDGSNKELNEIFAPLLTLNPSKIQVFVHGSWSDNSRTSFSDLDDFIIIDDDYYDLVKSKLDEVAFNFQKKDPLQHHGHWLVKKSQLRRYDNSYMPLFIMKEALCVLGNNQIIASINKQDSINKTVERIKGTCKNITFFYQQYKEGLLNIYDLKRFVGSVVLLPPLVFQIKGSDLDKRTAILKANSLYSKEVLKLIQWSTECRENWKLIVENSGFLEFSKKLQEFDSAEKWREYASLNSPVLNYHNLSSVVLNDELIDDFIKETLLYIDELKFKNKQVKEYEDAFEEVKRLSIEYNAIIVGQFGSIKYPSISDLDVFICFEDHEYKKGCLAIDDFIRSDESLSYLFTHSPLYVCKSMLHDIKFLHTIYDLNIVYNPYEIKINKELDKGYQNFLNIAWSYLIIQTMNSILSNIKYYDIRTLLLSLKNAQTSVFNIEKRLGIASEELVINHNTRVMVLKEGIKTRDLVESDYQRVYLKLNRLLYELDKGEQLLKKEFKISDVQYKTTDKTYVKGNVVYLNKVFSNLIYNIYKKHDKYSKIYLKTVRKNLKLHQKFGGYINTYIWVVPYNFVNYNLKKKIKRKLKSVLLKIVKGIS
;
A
#
# COMPACT_ATOMS: atom_id res chain seq x y z
N MET A 1 2.71 -19.24 -6.65
CA MET A 1 3.19 -18.90 -7.99
C MET A 1 2.03 -18.30 -8.78
N GLN A 2 2.22 -17.18 -9.47
CA GLN A 2 1.18 -16.56 -10.30
C GLN A 2 1.51 -16.81 -11.77
N LYS A 3 0.58 -17.36 -12.55
CA LYS A 3 0.73 -17.49 -14.01
C LYS A 3 0.57 -16.11 -14.65
N TYR A 4 1.45 -15.77 -15.57
CA TYR A 4 1.49 -14.50 -16.29
C TYR A 4 1.64 -14.79 -17.78
N THR A 5 0.82 -14.12 -18.59
CA THR A 5 0.88 -14.20 -20.06
C THR A 5 0.94 -12.79 -20.60
N VAL A 6 1.92 -12.52 -21.46
CA VAL A 6 2.05 -11.25 -22.18
C VAL A 6 2.19 -11.53 -23.67
N ASN A 7 1.50 -10.73 -24.48
CA ASN A 7 1.63 -10.75 -25.93
C ASN A 7 2.31 -9.44 -26.35
N SER A 8 3.45 -9.58 -27.02
CA SER A 8 4.22 -8.47 -27.59
C SER A 8 3.71 -8.13 -28.99
N LEU A 9 4.11 -6.96 -29.49
CA LEU A 9 3.82 -6.54 -30.87
C LEU A 9 4.63 -7.40 -31.85
N LEU A 10 4.06 -7.74 -33.00
CA LEU A 10 4.82 -8.38 -34.07
C LEU A 10 5.64 -7.32 -34.81
N TYR A 11 6.91 -7.62 -35.03
CA TYR A 11 7.76 -6.78 -35.86
C TYR A 11 7.46 -7.02 -37.34
N ASP A 12 7.27 -5.95 -38.11
CA ASP A 12 6.88 -5.99 -39.52
C ASP A 12 8.08 -5.99 -40.50
N GLY A 13 9.31 -5.93 -39.99
CA GLY A 13 10.52 -5.88 -40.80
C GLY A 13 10.89 -4.48 -41.32
N SER A 14 10.15 -3.43 -40.95
CA SER A 14 10.33 -2.07 -41.49
C SER A 14 11.64 -1.40 -41.04
N ASN A 15 12.21 -1.79 -39.89
CA ASN A 15 13.42 -1.21 -39.35
C ASN A 15 14.68 -1.97 -39.82
N LYS A 16 15.27 -1.52 -40.93
CA LYS A 16 16.49 -2.12 -41.48
C LYS A 16 17.63 -2.26 -40.46
N GLU A 17 17.78 -1.32 -39.52
CA GLU A 17 18.82 -1.40 -38.50
C GLU A 17 18.63 -2.60 -37.57
N LEU A 18 17.40 -2.90 -37.16
CA LEU A 18 17.12 -4.09 -36.34
C LEU A 18 17.41 -5.38 -37.11
N ASN A 19 17.11 -5.41 -38.42
CA ASN A 19 17.42 -6.57 -39.26
C ASN A 19 18.93 -6.80 -39.37
N GLU A 20 19.72 -5.73 -39.55
CA GLU A 20 21.19 -5.79 -39.58
C GLU A 20 21.76 -6.29 -38.25
N ILE A 21 21.28 -5.72 -37.15
CA ILE A 21 21.75 -6.01 -35.80
C ILE A 21 21.50 -7.49 -35.44
N PHE A 22 20.27 -7.96 -35.67
CA PHE A 22 19.85 -9.31 -35.31
C PHE A 22 20.09 -10.36 -36.42
N ALA A 23 20.70 -9.99 -37.55
CA ALA A 23 21.02 -10.90 -38.64
C ALA A 23 21.65 -12.25 -38.19
N PRO A 24 22.59 -12.28 -37.21
CA PRO A 24 23.15 -13.54 -36.73
C PRO A 24 22.11 -14.51 -36.13
N LEU A 25 21.01 -14.00 -35.57
CA LEU A 25 19.93 -14.79 -34.97
C LEU A 25 18.80 -15.12 -35.96
N LEU A 26 18.57 -14.30 -36.98
CA LEU A 26 17.47 -14.49 -37.94
C LEU A 26 17.61 -15.79 -38.77
N THR A 27 18.80 -16.39 -38.82
CA THR A 27 19.06 -17.67 -39.48
C THR A 27 18.70 -18.89 -38.62
N LEU A 28 18.39 -18.68 -37.34
CA LEU A 28 18.10 -19.75 -36.39
C LEU A 28 16.63 -20.17 -36.41
N ASN A 29 16.34 -21.35 -35.87
CA ASN A 29 14.97 -21.89 -35.87
C ASN A 29 14.03 -21.05 -34.95
N PRO A 30 13.03 -20.33 -35.50
CA PRO A 30 12.16 -19.43 -34.72
C PRO A 30 11.26 -20.15 -33.71
N SER A 31 11.13 -21.47 -33.77
CA SER A 31 10.41 -22.24 -32.74
C SER A 31 11.24 -22.46 -31.46
N LYS A 32 12.56 -22.27 -31.53
CA LYS A 32 13.53 -22.53 -30.45
C LYS A 32 14.06 -21.27 -29.78
N ILE A 33 13.83 -20.10 -30.37
CA ILE A 33 14.27 -18.80 -29.87
C ILE A 33 13.15 -17.77 -30.03
N GLN A 34 13.04 -16.87 -29.06
CA GLN A 34 12.22 -15.67 -29.15
C GLN A 34 13.11 -14.46 -28.85
N VAL A 35 13.03 -13.43 -29.69
CA VAL A 35 13.81 -12.20 -29.54
C VAL A 35 12.85 -11.02 -29.49
N PHE A 36 12.88 -10.29 -28.39
CA PHE A 36 12.07 -9.10 -28.15
C PHE A 36 12.98 -7.88 -28.04
N VAL A 37 12.62 -6.78 -28.71
CA VAL A 37 13.26 -5.47 -28.55
C VAL A 37 12.29 -4.56 -27.81
N HIS A 38 12.74 -3.86 -26.78
CA HIS A 38 11.87 -3.03 -25.95
C HIS A 38 12.45 -1.63 -25.71
N GLY A 39 11.69 -0.81 -24.97
CA GLY A 39 12.08 0.55 -24.64
C GLY A 39 12.04 1.47 -25.86
N SER A 40 12.98 2.42 -25.94
CA SER A 40 12.90 3.48 -26.95
C SER A 40 13.10 3.01 -28.40
N TRP A 41 13.59 1.78 -28.59
CA TRP A 41 13.71 1.13 -29.90
C TRP A 41 12.39 0.51 -30.38
N SER A 42 11.45 0.21 -29.47
CA SER A 42 10.14 -0.35 -29.84
C SER A 42 9.07 0.72 -30.07
N ASP A 43 9.14 1.85 -29.37
CA ASP A 43 8.15 2.93 -29.44
C ASP A 43 8.59 4.14 -30.30
N ASN A 44 9.74 4.04 -30.99
CA ASN A 44 10.36 5.09 -31.79
C ASN A 44 10.71 6.38 -31.01
N SER A 45 10.85 6.32 -29.68
CA SER A 45 11.28 7.46 -28.85
C SER A 45 12.80 7.57 -28.66
N ARG A 46 13.60 6.88 -29.49
CA ARG A 46 15.06 6.81 -29.34
C ARG A 46 15.73 8.19 -29.36
N THR A 47 16.74 8.33 -28.51
CA THR A 47 17.62 9.50 -28.41
C THR A 47 19.07 9.07 -28.59
N SER A 48 20.01 10.01 -28.69
CA SER A 48 21.45 9.67 -28.71
C SER A 48 21.95 9.01 -27.41
N PHE A 49 21.18 9.09 -26.32
CA PHE A 49 21.46 8.38 -25.07
C PHE A 49 20.95 6.92 -25.06
N SER A 50 19.96 6.60 -25.90
CA SER A 50 19.19 5.36 -25.81
C SER A 50 20.03 4.12 -26.12
N ASP A 51 20.20 3.26 -25.12
CA ASP A 51 20.68 1.89 -25.33
C ASP A 51 19.66 1.07 -26.16
N LEU A 52 20.14 0.03 -26.84
CA LEU A 52 19.30 -1.04 -27.38
C LEU A 52 19.15 -2.11 -26.31
N ASP A 53 17.91 -2.30 -25.83
CA ASP A 53 17.56 -3.31 -24.85
C ASP A 53 16.77 -4.45 -25.52
N ASP A 54 17.27 -5.68 -25.37
CA ASP A 54 16.63 -6.88 -25.88
C ASP A 54 16.36 -7.93 -24.80
N PHE A 55 15.32 -8.73 -24.99
CA PHE A 55 14.96 -9.84 -24.13
C PHE A 55 14.87 -11.10 -24.97
N ILE A 56 15.69 -12.10 -24.65
CA ILE A 56 15.85 -13.31 -25.47
C ILE A 56 15.46 -14.54 -24.64
N ILE A 57 14.47 -15.27 -25.14
CA ILE A 57 14.02 -16.53 -24.56
C ILE A 57 14.50 -17.68 -25.44
N ILE A 58 15.18 -18.66 -24.86
CA ILE A 58 15.77 -19.77 -25.61
C ILE A 58 15.33 -21.10 -25.01
N ASP A 59 14.98 -22.05 -25.87
CA ASP A 59 14.87 -23.45 -25.46
C ASP A 59 16.19 -23.95 -24.86
N ASP A 60 16.13 -24.69 -23.77
CA ASP A 60 17.31 -25.08 -22.99
C ASP A 60 18.37 -25.85 -23.80
N ASP A 61 17.95 -26.65 -24.78
CA ASP A 61 18.80 -27.45 -25.68
C ASP A 61 19.47 -26.61 -26.80
N TYR A 62 19.03 -25.37 -26.99
CA TYR A 62 19.49 -24.46 -28.03
C TYR A 62 20.38 -23.32 -27.49
N TYR A 63 20.58 -23.28 -26.17
CA TYR A 63 21.24 -22.19 -25.46
C TYR A 63 22.66 -21.90 -25.93
N ASP A 64 23.52 -22.93 -26.03
CA ASP A 64 24.94 -22.72 -26.36
C ASP A 64 25.14 -22.24 -27.80
N LEU A 65 24.33 -22.75 -28.74
CA LEU A 65 24.33 -22.29 -30.12
C LEU A 65 23.96 -20.81 -30.21
N VAL A 66 22.86 -20.39 -29.58
CA VAL A 66 22.45 -18.98 -29.59
C VAL A 66 23.49 -18.11 -28.89
N LYS A 67 24.00 -18.53 -27.73
CA LYS A 67 25.02 -17.78 -26.97
C LYS A 67 26.26 -17.50 -27.82
N SER A 68 26.69 -18.44 -28.66
CA SER A 68 27.84 -18.23 -29.57
C SER A 68 27.62 -17.12 -30.62
N LYS A 69 26.36 -16.77 -30.92
CA LYS A 69 25.98 -15.70 -31.86
C LYS A 69 25.74 -14.37 -31.16
N LEU A 70 25.49 -14.36 -29.86
CA LEU A 70 25.14 -13.15 -29.12
C LEU A 70 26.29 -12.14 -29.04
N ASP A 71 27.55 -12.56 -29.03
CA ASP A 71 28.66 -11.60 -29.05
C ASP A 71 28.68 -10.76 -30.34
N GLU A 72 28.37 -11.38 -31.49
CA GLU A 72 28.24 -10.68 -32.77
C GLU A 72 27.07 -9.69 -32.76
N VAL A 73 25.94 -10.07 -32.17
CA VAL A 73 24.78 -9.18 -32.01
C VAL A 73 25.11 -8.00 -31.08
N ALA A 74 25.75 -8.27 -29.93
CA ALA A 74 26.19 -7.23 -29.01
C ALA A 74 27.21 -6.27 -29.66
N PHE A 75 28.11 -6.80 -30.51
CA PHE A 75 29.06 -5.97 -31.24
C PHE A 75 28.36 -5.10 -32.27
N ASN A 76 27.29 -5.61 -32.91
CA ASN A 76 26.45 -4.81 -33.78
C ASN A 76 25.66 -3.73 -33.01
N PHE A 77 25.25 -3.95 -31.75
CA PHE A 77 24.71 -2.87 -30.91
C PHE A 77 25.75 -1.76 -30.75
N GLN A 78 26.99 -2.12 -30.42
CA GLN A 78 28.07 -1.17 -30.16
C GLN A 78 28.48 -0.35 -31.38
N LYS A 79 28.34 -0.92 -32.59
CA LYS A 79 28.52 -0.18 -33.85
C LYS A 79 27.51 0.94 -34.02
N LYS A 80 26.30 0.82 -33.44
CA LYS A 80 25.29 1.87 -33.44
C LYS A 80 25.46 2.82 -32.25
N ASP A 81 25.80 2.28 -31.09
CA ASP A 81 26.08 3.03 -29.87
C ASP A 81 27.38 2.54 -29.19
N PRO A 82 28.52 3.22 -29.41
CA PRO A 82 29.80 2.83 -28.84
C PRO A 82 29.84 2.80 -27.30
N LEU A 83 28.86 3.41 -26.63
CA LEU A 83 28.72 3.41 -25.17
C LEU A 83 27.69 2.39 -24.65
N GLN A 84 27.17 1.50 -25.51
CA GLN A 84 26.33 0.38 -25.08
C GLN A 84 27.09 -0.50 -24.08
N HIS A 85 26.62 -0.49 -22.83
CA HIS A 85 27.27 -1.15 -21.70
C HIS A 85 26.47 -2.33 -21.15
N HIS A 86 25.19 -2.44 -21.51
CA HIS A 86 24.37 -3.59 -21.19
C HIS A 86 24.51 -4.68 -22.27
N GLY A 87 24.59 -5.93 -21.82
CA GLY A 87 24.47 -7.11 -22.67
C GLY A 87 23.01 -7.54 -22.83
N HIS A 88 22.82 -8.75 -23.33
CA HIS A 88 21.50 -9.31 -23.60
C HIS A 88 20.77 -9.75 -22.33
N TRP A 89 19.45 -9.51 -22.26
CA TRP A 89 18.62 -10.10 -21.21
C TRP A 89 18.21 -11.53 -21.60
N LEU A 90 19.07 -12.48 -21.24
CA LEU A 90 18.94 -13.89 -21.63
C LEU A 90 18.14 -14.73 -20.62
N VAL A 91 17.20 -15.53 -21.10
CA VAL A 91 16.36 -16.43 -20.28
C VAL A 91 16.19 -17.79 -20.95
N LYS A 92 16.49 -18.88 -20.23
CA LYS A 92 16.12 -20.24 -20.65
C LYS A 92 14.63 -20.47 -20.43
N LYS A 93 13.99 -21.20 -21.33
CA LYS A 93 12.55 -21.49 -21.25
C LYS A 93 12.14 -22.21 -19.97
N SER A 94 13.00 -23.09 -19.43
CA SER A 94 12.76 -23.70 -18.11
C SER A 94 12.68 -22.69 -16.96
N GLN A 95 13.43 -21.57 -17.03
CA GLN A 95 13.41 -20.52 -16.02
C GLN A 95 12.06 -19.78 -15.98
N LEU A 96 11.29 -19.78 -17.07
CA LEU A 96 9.95 -19.18 -17.09
C LEU A 96 8.97 -19.86 -16.11
N ARG A 97 9.22 -21.11 -15.68
CA ARG A 97 8.40 -21.81 -14.68
C ARG A 97 8.52 -21.21 -13.28
N ARG A 98 9.60 -20.46 -13.02
CA ARG A 98 9.84 -19.72 -11.78
C ARG A 98 10.57 -18.42 -12.10
N TYR A 99 9.95 -17.63 -12.96
CA TYR A 99 10.54 -16.40 -13.46
C TYR A 99 10.68 -15.36 -12.36
N ASP A 100 11.78 -14.61 -12.44
CA ASP A 100 12.14 -13.55 -11.51
C ASP A 100 11.90 -12.19 -12.16
N ASN A 101 10.81 -11.53 -11.77
CA ASN A 101 10.46 -10.24 -12.33
C ASN A 101 11.43 -9.11 -11.92
N SER A 102 12.37 -9.34 -11.00
CA SER A 102 13.42 -8.36 -10.69
C SER A 102 14.52 -8.29 -11.76
N TYR A 103 14.66 -9.35 -12.57
CA TYR A 103 15.60 -9.39 -13.68
C TYR A 103 15.13 -8.47 -14.81
N MET A 104 14.00 -8.83 -15.43
CA MET A 104 13.27 -7.99 -16.37
C MET A 104 11.76 -8.13 -16.12
N PRO A 105 11.04 -7.07 -15.70
CA PRO A 105 9.60 -7.17 -15.45
C PRO A 105 8.82 -7.50 -16.73
N LEU A 106 8.10 -8.63 -16.77
CA LEU A 106 7.43 -9.07 -18.00
C LEU A 106 6.34 -8.12 -18.51
N PHE A 107 5.81 -7.21 -17.68
CA PHE A 107 4.82 -6.24 -18.14
C PHE A 107 5.37 -5.30 -19.22
N ILE A 108 6.69 -5.00 -19.19
CA ILE A 108 7.32 -4.14 -20.20
C ILE A 108 7.35 -4.79 -21.58
N MET A 109 7.21 -6.12 -21.66
CA MET A 109 7.18 -6.86 -22.93
C MET A 109 5.90 -6.61 -23.71
N LYS A 110 4.86 -6.04 -23.10
CA LYS A 110 3.59 -5.73 -23.78
C LYS A 110 3.78 -4.79 -24.97
N GLU A 111 4.72 -3.86 -24.86
CA GLU A 111 5.02 -2.85 -25.88
C GLU A 111 6.32 -3.18 -26.64
N ALA A 112 6.91 -4.35 -26.38
CA ALA A 112 8.09 -4.82 -27.09
C ALA A 112 7.73 -5.28 -28.50
N LEU A 113 8.69 -5.18 -29.43
CA LEU A 113 8.64 -5.76 -30.76
C LEU A 113 9.24 -7.17 -30.72
N CYS A 114 8.46 -8.18 -31.08
CA CYS A 114 8.94 -9.55 -31.29
C CYS A 114 9.60 -9.64 -32.67
N VAL A 115 10.93 -9.59 -32.70
CA VAL A 115 11.75 -9.63 -33.92
C VAL A 115 11.88 -11.04 -34.48
N LEU A 116 11.88 -12.06 -33.61
CA LEU A 116 12.01 -13.46 -34.00
C LEU A 116 11.19 -14.35 -33.06
N GLY A 117 10.53 -15.37 -33.60
CA GLY A 117 9.82 -16.40 -32.84
C GLY A 117 8.37 -16.07 -32.50
N ASN A 118 7.85 -16.71 -31.44
CA ASN A 118 6.49 -16.50 -30.93
C ASN A 118 6.44 -15.21 -30.08
N ASN A 119 5.47 -14.33 -30.34
CA ASN A 119 5.30 -13.07 -29.62
C ASN A 119 4.61 -13.20 -28.25
N GLN A 120 4.24 -14.42 -27.83
CA GLN A 120 3.65 -14.69 -26.54
C GLN A 120 4.66 -15.26 -25.54
N ILE A 121 4.77 -14.61 -24.39
CA ILE A 121 5.56 -15.09 -23.25
C ILE A 121 4.60 -15.62 -22.17
N ILE A 122 4.81 -16.85 -21.75
CA ILE A 122 4.07 -17.48 -20.64
C ILE A 122 5.06 -17.81 -19.52
N ALA A 123 4.83 -17.25 -18.34
CA ALA A 123 5.69 -17.45 -17.18
C ALA A 123 4.89 -17.71 -15.89
N SER A 124 5.55 -18.25 -14.89
CA SER A 124 5.05 -18.37 -13.52
C SER A 124 5.98 -17.61 -12.59
N ILE A 125 5.45 -16.59 -11.92
CA ILE A 125 6.24 -15.63 -11.13
C ILE A 125 6.10 -15.94 -9.64
N ASN A 126 7.22 -15.93 -8.91
CA ASN A 126 7.19 -15.81 -7.46
C ASN A 126 7.29 -14.33 -7.09
N LYS A 127 6.15 -13.74 -6.69
CA LYS A 127 6.06 -12.31 -6.36
C LYS A 127 6.97 -11.92 -5.19
N GLN A 128 7.07 -12.76 -4.15
CA GLN A 128 7.89 -12.43 -2.98
C GLN A 128 9.38 -12.51 -3.30
N ASP A 129 9.82 -13.55 -4.02
CA ASP A 129 11.22 -13.66 -4.45
C ASP A 129 11.61 -12.48 -5.35
N SER A 130 10.71 -12.10 -6.28
CA SER A 130 10.93 -10.96 -7.18
C SER A 130 11.08 -9.66 -6.37
N ILE A 131 10.19 -9.40 -5.40
CA ILE A 131 10.28 -8.21 -4.53
C ILE A 131 11.62 -8.20 -3.77
N ASN A 132 12.00 -9.33 -3.16
CA ASN A 132 13.24 -9.42 -2.38
C ASN A 132 14.47 -9.11 -3.25
N LYS A 133 14.52 -9.64 -4.47
CA LYS A 133 15.63 -9.37 -5.39
C LYS A 133 15.60 -7.96 -5.98
N THR A 134 14.42 -7.38 -6.22
CA THR A 134 14.29 -5.95 -6.57
C THR A 134 14.83 -5.06 -5.45
N VAL A 135 14.59 -5.40 -4.18
CA VAL A 135 15.18 -4.70 -3.03
C VAL A 135 16.71 -4.75 -3.07
N GLU A 136 17.32 -5.90 -3.36
CA GLU A 136 18.78 -5.98 -3.48
C GLU A 136 19.31 -5.20 -4.70
N ARG A 137 18.58 -5.20 -5.81
CA ARG A 137 18.89 -4.38 -6.99
C ARG A 137 18.87 -2.89 -6.65
N ILE A 138 17.87 -2.40 -5.91
CA ILE A 138 17.80 -1.00 -5.44
C ILE A 138 19.06 -0.66 -4.64
N LYS A 139 19.42 -1.48 -3.64
CA LYS A 139 20.62 -1.23 -2.82
C LYS A 139 21.90 -1.22 -3.67
N GLY A 140 22.02 -2.14 -4.63
CA GLY A 140 23.12 -2.18 -5.57
C GLY A 140 23.20 -0.90 -6.43
N THR A 141 22.06 -0.45 -6.93
CA THR A 141 21.96 0.80 -7.70
C THR A 141 22.31 2.03 -6.87
N CYS A 142 21.88 2.11 -5.60
CA CYS A 142 22.29 3.18 -4.68
C CYS A 142 23.82 3.19 -4.46
N LYS A 143 24.44 2.02 -4.27
CA LYS A 143 25.91 1.91 -4.15
C LYS A 143 26.63 2.38 -5.42
N ASN A 144 26.12 2.02 -6.59
CA ASN A 144 26.66 2.47 -7.87
C ASN A 144 26.57 3.99 -8.01
N ILE A 145 25.46 4.61 -7.59
CA ILE A 145 25.28 6.07 -7.58
C ILE A 145 26.35 6.72 -6.69
N THR A 146 26.56 6.22 -5.47
CA THR A 146 27.62 6.73 -4.59
C THR A 146 28.99 6.61 -5.24
N PHE A 147 29.31 5.44 -5.80
CA PHE A 147 30.59 5.19 -6.47
C PHE A 147 30.83 6.17 -7.64
N PHE A 148 29.88 6.27 -8.57
CA PHE A 148 30.02 7.17 -9.72
C PHE A 148 30.02 8.64 -9.32
N TYR A 149 29.30 9.00 -8.26
CA TYR A 149 29.32 10.37 -7.75
C TYR A 149 30.70 10.76 -7.19
N GLN A 150 31.41 9.84 -6.52
CA GLN A 150 32.79 10.12 -6.10
C GLN A 150 33.71 10.35 -7.30
N GLN A 151 33.62 9.50 -8.32
CA GLN A 151 34.37 9.69 -9.57
C GLN A 151 34.00 11.03 -10.25
N TYR A 152 32.73 11.43 -10.21
CA TYR A 152 32.26 12.72 -10.74
C TYR A 152 32.90 13.89 -9.99
N LYS A 153 32.89 13.84 -8.66
CA LYS A 153 33.43 14.87 -7.76
C LYS A 153 34.94 15.04 -7.93
N GLU A 154 35.65 13.95 -8.17
CA GLU A 154 37.11 13.94 -8.40
C GLU A 154 37.49 14.32 -9.84
N GLY A 155 36.50 14.50 -10.75
CA GLY A 155 36.76 14.78 -12.16
C GLY A 155 37.34 13.59 -12.92
N LEU A 156 37.14 12.37 -12.42
CA LEU A 156 37.66 11.12 -12.98
C LEU A 156 36.61 10.29 -13.72
N LEU A 157 35.32 10.62 -13.56
CA LEU A 157 34.25 9.92 -14.26
C LEU A 157 34.43 10.11 -15.76
N ASN A 158 34.55 9.05 -16.54
CA ASN A 158 34.56 9.11 -18.00
C ASN A 158 33.12 9.03 -18.57
N ILE A 159 32.94 9.29 -19.88
CA ILE A 159 31.59 9.30 -20.49
C ILE A 159 30.87 7.94 -20.46
N TYR A 160 31.60 6.83 -20.43
CA TYR A 160 31.02 5.49 -20.34
C TYR A 160 30.40 5.28 -18.96
N ASP A 161 31.14 5.62 -17.91
CA ASP A 161 30.66 5.58 -16.54
C ASP A 161 29.63 6.68 -16.25
N LEU A 162 29.70 7.83 -16.91
CA LEU A 162 28.64 8.84 -16.86
C LEU A 162 27.31 8.29 -17.36
N LYS A 163 27.31 7.55 -18.47
CA LYS A 163 26.09 6.92 -18.98
C LYS A 163 25.48 5.97 -17.96
N ARG A 164 26.34 5.17 -17.29
CA ARG A 164 25.95 4.25 -16.20
C ARG A 164 25.44 4.99 -14.98
N PHE A 165 26.04 6.13 -14.65
CA PHE A 165 25.63 6.97 -13.53
C PHE A 165 24.22 7.53 -13.76
N VAL A 166 24.01 8.18 -14.91
CA VAL A 166 22.71 8.71 -15.33
C VAL A 166 21.67 7.59 -15.39
N GLY A 167 22.02 6.44 -15.98
CA GLY A 167 21.18 5.24 -16.04
C GLY A 167 20.77 4.72 -14.66
N SER A 168 21.68 4.74 -13.69
CA SER A 168 21.43 4.28 -12.32
C SER A 168 20.43 5.17 -11.59
N VAL A 169 20.54 6.50 -11.73
CA VAL A 169 19.59 7.45 -11.12
C VAL A 169 18.18 7.22 -11.66
N VAL A 170 18.02 7.16 -12.99
CA VAL A 170 16.69 7.01 -13.61
C VAL A 170 16.09 5.60 -13.46
N LEU A 171 16.89 4.62 -13.04
CA LEU A 171 16.43 3.25 -12.77
C LEU A 171 15.78 3.11 -11.39
N LEU A 172 16.13 3.96 -10.41
CA LEU A 172 15.56 3.83 -9.05
C LEU A 172 14.05 4.06 -8.98
N PRO A 173 13.45 5.09 -9.63
CA PRO A 173 12.00 5.28 -9.60
C PRO A 173 11.19 4.03 -10.02
N PRO A 174 11.41 3.38 -11.18
CA PRO A 174 10.64 2.19 -11.55
C PRO A 174 10.87 1.01 -10.60
N LEU A 175 12.08 0.82 -10.07
CA LEU A 175 12.32 -0.23 -9.08
C LEU A 175 11.55 0.01 -7.76
N VAL A 176 11.48 1.27 -7.30
CA VAL A 176 10.69 1.64 -6.11
C VAL A 176 9.18 1.42 -6.36
N PHE A 177 8.66 1.79 -7.53
CA PHE A 177 7.27 1.48 -7.87
C PHE A 177 7.00 -0.02 -7.91
N GLN A 178 7.93 -0.82 -8.44
CA GLN A 178 7.80 -2.27 -8.50
C GLN A 178 7.67 -2.89 -7.10
N ILE A 179 8.48 -2.49 -6.11
CA ILE A 179 8.34 -2.99 -4.73
C ILE A 179 7.08 -2.48 -4.03
N LYS A 180 6.52 -1.35 -4.47
CA LYS A 180 5.19 -0.85 -4.05
C LYS A 180 4.03 -1.58 -4.76
N GLY A 181 4.33 -2.53 -5.64
CA GLY A 181 3.35 -3.32 -6.38
C GLY A 181 2.73 -2.59 -7.57
N SER A 182 3.40 -1.55 -8.08
CA SER A 182 3.02 -0.81 -9.29
C SER A 182 4.00 -1.10 -10.41
N ASP A 183 3.49 -1.68 -11.50
CA ASP A 183 4.25 -1.98 -12.70
C ASP A 183 4.24 -0.76 -13.64
N LEU A 184 5.33 0.02 -13.65
CA LEU A 184 5.49 1.22 -14.48
C LEU A 184 6.77 1.14 -15.31
N ASP A 185 6.68 1.48 -16.60
CA ASP A 185 7.85 1.65 -17.44
C ASP A 185 8.72 2.82 -16.93
N LYS A 186 9.97 2.89 -17.41
CA LYS A 186 10.97 3.88 -16.96
C LYS A 186 10.48 5.32 -17.18
N ARG A 187 9.87 5.62 -18.32
CA ARG A 187 9.40 6.97 -18.66
C ARG A 187 8.26 7.39 -17.73
N THR A 188 7.26 6.54 -17.59
CA THR A 188 6.10 6.78 -16.71
C THR A 188 6.53 6.90 -15.25
N ALA A 189 7.50 6.08 -14.80
CA ALA A 189 8.03 6.15 -13.45
C ALA A 189 8.77 7.46 -13.16
N ILE A 190 9.57 7.98 -14.10
CA ILE A 190 10.23 9.29 -13.98
C ILE A 190 9.19 10.41 -13.87
N LEU A 191 8.15 10.40 -14.71
CA LEU A 191 7.09 11.41 -14.67
C LEU A 191 6.31 11.39 -13.34
N LYS A 192 6.19 10.22 -12.70
CA LYS A 192 5.53 10.04 -11.40
C LYS A 192 6.49 10.12 -10.22
N ALA A 193 7.76 10.45 -10.43
CA ALA A 193 8.77 10.44 -9.38
C ALA A 193 8.47 11.47 -8.26
N ASN A 194 7.70 12.52 -8.54
CA ASN A 194 7.23 13.49 -7.54
C ASN A 194 6.31 12.89 -6.46
N SER A 195 5.74 11.72 -6.71
CA SER A 195 5.00 10.95 -5.70
C SER A 195 5.90 10.10 -4.81
N LEU A 196 7.18 9.99 -5.15
CA LEU A 196 8.19 9.24 -4.41
C LEU A 196 9.20 10.15 -3.69
N TYR A 197 9.59 11.26 -4.30
CA TYR A 197 10.71 12.07 -3.84
C TYR A 197 10.31 13.49 -3.50
N SER A 198 11.02 14.08 -2.54
CA SER A 198 10.91 15.50 -2.23
C SER A 198 11.34 16.38 -3.42
N LYS A 199 10.88 17.63 -3.43
CA LYS A 199 11.20 18.58 -4.51
C LYS A 199 12.70 18.80 -4.67
N GLU A 200 13.46 18.77 -3.59
CA GLU A 200 14.91 18.97 -3.63
C GLU A 200 15.58 17.78 -4.32
N VAL A 201 15.26 16.57 -3.88
CA VAL A 201 15.79 15.32 -4.42
C VAL A 201 15.41 15.10 -5.90
N LEU A 202 14.25 15.58 -6.34
CA LEU A 202 13.85 15.55 -7.76
C LEU A 202 14.85 16.27 -8.68
N LYS A 203 15.65 17.21 -8.18
CA LYS A 203 16.70 17.86 -8.97
C LYS A 203 17.72 16.87 -9.50
N LEU A 204 18.00 15.77 -8.79
CA LEU A 204 18.91 14.73 -9.29
C LEU A 204 18.31 13.95 -10.47
N ILE A 205 17.00 13.72 -10.45
CA ILE A 205 16.28 13.13 -11.59
C ILE A 205 16.23 14.11 -12.76
N GLN A 206 16.03 15.40 -12.48
CA GLN A 206 16.13 16.47 -13.48
C GLN A 206 17.53 16.50 -14.11
N TRP A 207 18.59 16.48 -13.30
CA TRP A 207 19.98 16.43 -13.76
C TRP A 207 20.18 15.27 -14.73
N SER A 208 19.77 14.06 -14.35
CA SER A 208 19.87 12.89 -15.23
C SER A 208 19.02 13.02 -16.49
N THR A 209 17.85 13.66 -16.43
CA THR A 209 17.00 13.88 -17.61
C THR A 209 17.65 14.85 -18.58
N GLU A 210 18.16 15.99 -18.09
CA GLU A 210 18.88 16.98 -18.90
C GLU A 210 20.13 16.38 -19.53
N CYS A 211 20.90 15.54 -18.80
CA CYS A 211 22.03 14.84 -19.38
C CYS A 211 21.64 13.97 -20.57
N ARG A 212 20.50 13.27 -20.50
CA ARG A 212 20.00 12.41 -21.59
C ARG A 212 19.56 13.24 -22.80
N GLU A 213 18.85 14.34 -22.56
CA GLU A 213 18.36 15.24 -23.60
C GLU A 213 19.53 15.93 -24.33
N ASN A 214 20.57 16.30 -23.59
CA ASN A 214 21.76 16.97 -24.12
C ASN A 214 22.88 16.00 -24.55
N TRP A 215 22.62 14.69 -24.56
CA TRP A 215 23.64 13.68 -24.87
C TRP A 215 24.22 13.81 -26.29
N LYS A 216 23.51 14.49 -27.20
CA LYS A 216 24.01 14.88 -28.53
C LYS A 216 25.35 15.62 -28.45
N LEU A 217 25.54 16.47 -27.44
CA LEU A 217 26.79 17.22 -27.22
C LEU A 217 27.99 16.31 -26.94
N ILE A 218 27.76 15.13 -26.35
CA ILE A 218 28.80 14.12 -26.12
C ILE A 218 29.13 13.40 -27.41
N VAL A 219 28.12 12.94 -28.15
CA VAL A 219 28.35 12.16 -29.36
C VAL A 219 28.92 12.98 -30.52
N GLU A 220 28.78 14.30 -30.48
CA GLU A 220 29.38 15.24 -31.44
C GLU A 220 30.76 15.75 -31.00
N ASN A 221 31.20 15.44 -29.77
CA ASN A 221 32.51 15.86 -29.28
C ASN A 221 33.64 15.16 -30.07
N SER A 222 34.66 15.91 -30.49
CA SER A 222 35.78 15.38 -31.28
C SER A 222 36.51 14.24 -30.59
N GLY A 223 36.72 14.31 -29.28
CA GLY A 223 37.35 13.24 -28.49
C GLY A 223 36.50 11.97 -28.46
N PHE A 224 35.18 12.10 -28.38
CA PHE A 224 34.28 10.93 -28.49
C PHE A 224 34.28 10.34 -29.90
N LEU A 225 34.30 11.17 -30.94
CA LEU A 225 34.36 10.69 -32.33
C LEU A 225 35.67 9.94 -32.61
N GLU A 226 36.79 10.41 -32.07
CA GLU A 226 38.07 9.71 -32.15
C GLU A 226 38.04 8.39 -31.38
N PHE A 227 37.54 8.40 -30.14
CA PHE A 227 37.32 7.21 -29.33
C PHE A 227 36.45 6.18 -30.08
N SER A 228 35.33 6.60 -30.67
CA SER A 228 34.38 5.71 -31.35
C SER A 228 34.95 5.05 -32.60
N LYS A 229 35.90 5.70 -33.29
CA LYS A 229 36.60 5.08 -34.44
C LYS A 229 37.40 3.86 -34.02
N LYS A 230 37.90 3.82 -32.78
CA LYS A 230 38.66 2.68 -32.24
C LYS A 230 37.84 1.40 -32.18
N LEU A 231 36.51 1.48 -32.17
CA LEU A 231 35.65 0.29 -32.22
C LEU A 231 35.95 -0.64 -33.41
N GLN A 232 36.42 -0.09 -34.54
CA GLN A 232 36.77 -0.87 -35.72
C GLN A 232 38.01 -1.77 -35.52
N GLU A 233 38.79 -1.54 -34.47
CA GLU A 233 39.99 -2.31 -34.12
C GLU A 233 39.66 -3.57 -33.28
N PHE A 234 38.40 -3.76 -32.90
CA PHE A 234 37.95 -4.85 -32.03
C PHE A 234 37.17 -5.91 -32.82
N ASP A 235 37.23 -7.15 -32.34
CA ASP A 235 36.61 -8.34 -32.94
C ASP A 235 35.42 -8.89 -32.12
N SER A 236 35.19 -8.34 -30.93
CA SER A 236 34.22 -8.85 -29.96
C SER A 236 33.67 -7.74 -29.08
N ALA A 237 32.44 -7.92 -28.62
CA ALA A 237 31.74 -6.90 -27.84
C ALA A 237 32.29 -6.75 -26.43
N GLU A 238 32.78 -7.85 -25.86
CA GLU A 238 33.41 -7.90 -24.55
C GLU A 238 34.68 -7.05 -24.49
N LYS A 239 35.63 -7.27 -25.42
CA LYS A 239 36.88 -6.51 -25.48
C LYS A 239 36.62 -5.02 -25.68
N TRP A 240 35.62 -4.67 -26.50
CA TRP A 240 35.23 -3.27 -26.65
C TRP A 240 34.68 -2.67 -25.35
N ARG A 241 33.82 -3.37 -24.59
CA ARG A 241 33.32 -2.84 -23.31
C ARG A 241 34.45 -2.61 -22.30
N GLU A 242 35.40 -3.54 -22.22
CA GLU A 242 36.57 -3.41 -21.37
C GLU A 242 37.38 -2.16 -21.76
N TYR A 243 37.72 -2.04 -23.05
CA TYR A 243 38.41 -0.85 -23.57
C TYR A 243 37.63 0.43 -23.30
N ALA A 244 36.33 0.47 -23.60
CA ALA A 244 35.46 1.62 -23.39
C ALA A 244 35.39 2.04 -21.93
N SER A 245 35.34 1.09 -21.00
CA SER A 245 35.30 1.39 -19.56
C SER A 245 36.58 2.07 -19.05
N LEU A 246 37.72 1.77 -19.66
CA LEU A 246 39.04 2.28 -19.24
C LEU A 246 39.48 3.52 -20.03
N ASN A 247 39.13 3.61 -21.31
CA ASN A 247 39.70 4.57 -22.26
C ASN A 247 38.68 5.57 -22.82
N SER A 248 37.42 5.53 -22.36
CA SER A 248 36.47 6.58 -22.72
C SER A 248 36.98 7.94 -22.23
N PRO A 249 36.78 9.02 -23.01
CA PRO A 249 37.25 10.33 -22.63
C PRO A 249 36.52 10.85 -21.38
N VAL A 250 37.24 11.62 -20.57
CA VAL A 250 36.66 12.45 -19.52
C VAL A 250 36.31 13.80 -20.17
N LEU A 251 35.03 14.17 -20.14
CA LEU A 251 34.55 15.42 -20.74
C LEU A 251 34.06 16.39 -19.66
N ASN A 252 33.93 17.67 -20.02
CA ASN A 252 33.29 18.64 -19.14
C ASN A 252 31.77 18.46 -19.18
N TYR A 253 31.21 17.96 -18.08
CA TYR A 253 29.78 17.64 -17.94
C TYR A 253 28.90 18.84 -17.59
N HIS A 254 29.47 19.99 -17.25
CA HIS A 254 28.71 21.16 -16.77
C HIS A 254 27.74 21.73 -17.83
N ASN A 255 27.95 21.41 -19.10
CA ASN A 255 27.06 21.85 -20.18
C ASN A 255 25.90 20.87 -20.44
N LEU A 256 25.89 19.70 -19.79
CA LEU A 256 24.83 18.71 -19.99
C LEU A 256 23.61 18.97 -19.12
N SER A 257 23.79 19.66 -18.00
CA SER A 257 22.70 19.99 -17.08
C SER A 257 22.95 21.30 -16.36
N SER A 258 21.86 22.03 -16.14
CA SER A 258 21.81 23.23 -15.32
C SER A 258 21.88 22.94 -13.82
N VAL A 259 21.62 21.69 -13.42
CA VAL A 259 21.64 21.26 -12.03
C VAL A 259 23.08 20.91 -11.62
N VAL A 260 23.55 21.53 -10.53
CA VAL A 260 24.85 21.21 -9.94
C VAL A 260 24.66 20.15 -8.86
N LEU A 261 25.40 19.05 -9.00
CA LEU A 261 25.40 17.97 -8.00
C LEU A 261 26.25 18.34 -6.77
N ASN A 262 25.78 17.96 -5.58
CA ASN A 262 26.50 18.11 -4.32
C ASN A 262 26.25 16.87 -3.42
N ASP A 263 27.03 16.74 -2.35
CA ASP A 263 26.99 15.57 -1.47
C ASP A 263 25.58 15.40 -0.86
N GLU A 264 24.96 16.50 -0.40
CA GLU A 264 23.63 16.52 0.23
C GLU A 264 22.54 15.98 -0.70
N LEU A 265 22.51 16.42 -1.97
CA LEU A 265 21.52 15.98 -2.95
C LEU A 265 21.61 14.47 -3.23
N ILE A 266 22.83 13.93 -3.29
CA ILE A 266 23.07 12.50 -3.55
C ILE A 266 22.68 11.67 -2.32
N ASP A 267 23.10 12.11 -1.14
CA ASP A 267 22.80 11.43 0.13
C ASP A 267 21.29 11.42 0.41
N ASP A 268 20.61 12.55 0.20
CA ASP A 268 19.16 12.64 0.38
C ASP A 268 18.39 11.80 -0.65
N PHE A 269 18.82 11.74 -1.91
CA PHE A 269 18.20 10.83 -2.88
C PHE A 269 18.30 9.37 -2.46
N ILE A 270 19.52 8.93 -2.09
CA ILE A 270 19.73 7.56 -1.63
C ILE A 270 18.92 7.27 -0.38
N LYS A 271 18.93 8.19 0.60
CA LYS A 271 18.18 8.07 1.85
C LYS A 271 16.67 7.95 1.57
N GLU A 272 16.10 8.85 0.77
CA GLU A 272 14.68 8.78 0.40
C GLU A 272 14.32 7.50 -0.36
N THR A 273 15.19 7.02 -1.27
CA THR A 273 14.99 5.72 -1.93
C THR A 273 14.99 4.56 -0.92
N LEU A 274 15.95 4.54 0.01
CA LEU A 274 16.10 3.45 0.98
C LEU A 274 14.97 3.42 2.03
N LEU A 275 14.33 4.56 2.32
CA LEU A 275 13.14 4.61 3.18
C LEU A 275 12.04 3.66 2.70
N TYR A 276 11.85 3.50 1.37
CA TYR A 276 10.86 2.58 0.82
C TYR A 276 11.18 1.10 1.08
N ILE A 277 12.45 0.73 1.18
CA ILE A 277 12.85 -0.62 1.58
C ILE A 277 12.54 -0.85 3.05
N ASP A 278 12.83 0.13 3.90
CA ASP A 278 12.58 0.05 5.32
C ASP A 278 11.08 0.00 5.63
N GLU A 279 10.26 0.77 4.91
CA GLU A 279 8.80 0.69 4.94
C GLU A 279 8.28 -0.70 4.57
N LEU A 280 8.83 -1.29 3.50
CA LEU A 280 8.45 -2.63 3.09
C LEU A 280 8.80 -3.69 4.14
N LYS A 281 10.03 -3.63 4.69
CA LYS A 281 10.47 -4.53 5.77
C LYS A 281 9.61 -4.37 7.02
N PHE A 282 9.33 -3.12 7.40
CA PHE A 282 8.49 -2.79 8.53
C PHE A 282 7.08 -3.34 8.34
N LYS A 283 6.48 -3.13 7.16
CA LYS A 283 5.17 -3.69 6.81
C LYS A 283 5.17 -5.21 6.91
N ASN A 284 6.15 -5.89 6.35
CA ASN A 284 6.23 -7.36 6.38
C ASN A 284 6.41 -7.90 7.80
N LYS A 285 7.27 -7.27 8.61
CA LYS A 285 7.44 -7.63 10.03
C LYS A 285 6.12 -7.49 10.78
N GLN A 286 5.42 -6.37 10.60
CA GLN A 286 4.15 -6.12 11.28
C GLN A 286 3.02 -7.04 10.80
N VAL A 287 2.95 -7.37 9.51
CA VAL A 287 1.98 -8.38 9.03
C VAL A 287 2.21 -9.69 9.76
N LYS A 288 3.47 -10.15 9.84
CA LYS A 288 3.82 -11.40 10.50
C LYS A 288 3.47 -11.37 12.00
N GLU A 289 3.83 -10.29 12.71
CA GLU A 289 3.47 -10.14 14.13
C GLU A 289 1.94 -10.18 14.33
N TYR A 290 1.15 -9.60 13.42
CA TYR A 290 -0.31 -9.71 13.45
C TYR A 290 -0.83 -11.13 13.20
N GLU A 291 -0.25 -11.83 12.23
CA GLU A 291 -0.60 -13.21 11.90
C GLU A 291 -0.27 -14.15 13.06
N ASP A 292 0.93 -14.02 13.65
CA ASP A 292 1.37 -14.80 14.81
C ASP A 292 0.44 -14.57 16.01
N ALA A 293 0.10 -13.32 16.31
CA ALA A 293 -0.86 -12.97 17.37
C ALA A 293 -2.27 -13.51 17.13
N PHE A 294 -2.75 -13.45 15.88
CA PHE A 294 -4.04 -14.02 15.51
C PHE A 294 -4.06 -15.53 15.75
N GLU A 295 -3.03 -16.24 15.30
CA GLU A 295 -2.93 -17.69 15.45
C GLU A 295 -2.83 -18.10 16.93
N GLU A 296 -2.20 -17.28 17.78
CA GLU A 296 -2.17 -17.53 19.21
C GLU A 296 -3.53 -17.34 19.88
N VAL A 297 -4.25 -16.24 19.59
CA VAL A 297 -5.62 -16.03 20.09
C VAL A 297 -6.55 -17.13 19.60
N LYS A 298 -6.41 -17.56 18.35
CA LYS A 298 -7.16 -18.69 17.77
C LYS A 298 -6.86 -20.00 18.49
N ARG A 299 -5.58 -20.35 18.70
CA ARG A 299 -5.18 -21.55 19.45
C ARG A 299 -5.83 -21.56 20.83
N LEU A 300 -5.71 -20.46 21.57
CA LEU A 300 -6.31 -20.34 22.89
C LEU A 300 -7.84 -20.44 22.82
N SER A 301 -8.47 -19.81 21.84
CA SER A 301 -9.92 -19.91 21.64
C SER A 301 -10.38 -21.35 21.50
N ILE A 302 -9.64 -22.16 20.74
CA ILE A 302 -9.91 -23.59 20.56
C ILE A 302 -9.72 -24.36 21.87
N GLU A 303 -8.67 -24.07 22.64
CA GLU A 303 -8.44 -24.68 23.97
C GLU A 303 -9.58 -24.40 24.96
N TYR A 304 -10.26 -23.26 24.81
CA TYR A 304 -11.46 -22.90 25.58
C TYR A 304 -12.77 -23.25 24.88
N ASN A 305 -12.75 -24.27 24.00
CA ASN A 305 -13.93 -24.83 23.34
C ASN A 305 -14.72 -23.82 22.46
N ALA A 306 -14.04 -22.87 21.82
CA ALA A 306 -14.66 -22.10 20.76
C ALA A 306 -15.16 -23.03 19.64
N ILE A 307 -16.37 -22.79 19.15
CA ILE A 307 -16.98 -23.55 18.04
C ILE A 307 -16.77 -22.86 16.69
N ILE A 308 -16.52 -21.56 16.68
CA ILE A 308 -16.12 -20.81 15.48
C ILE A 308 -15.05 -19.79 15.88
N VAL A 309 -13.98 -19.68 15.10
CA VAL A 309 -13.03 -18.57 15.15
C VAL A 309 -12.91 -17.94 13.77
N GLY A 310 -12.93 -16.62 13.72
CA GLY A 310 -12.75 -15.85 12.50
C GLY A 310 -12.04 -14.53 12.75
N GLN A 311 -11.77 -13.82 11.66
CA GLN A 311 -11.16 -12.51 11.65
C GLN A 311 -12.00 -11.59 10.76
N PHE A 312 -12.20 -10.34 11.16
CA PHE A 312 -12.79 -9.34 10.26
C PHE A 312 -11.72 -8.67 9.41
N GLY A 313 -12.07 -8.40 8.15
CA GLY A 313 -11.25 -7.63 7.24
C GLY A 313 -9.98 -8.36 6.79
N SER A 314 -8.99 -7.58 6.36
CA SER A 314 -7.67 -8.08 5.94
C SER A 314 -6.59 -7.25 6.62
N ILE A 315 -5.45 -7.88 6.93
CA ILE A 315 -4.26 -7.26 7.54
C ILE A 315 -3.55 -6.39 6.48
N LYS A 316 -4.25 -5.42 5.89
CA LYS A 316 -3.68 -4.52 4.87
C LYS A 316 -2.77 -3.47 5.50
N TYR A 317 -2.98 -3.16 6.77
CA TYR A 317 -2.36 -2.03 7.48
C TYR A 317 -1.95 -2.42 8.91
N PRO A 318 -1.07 -3.41 9.09
CA PRO A 318 -0.65 -3.89 10.41
C PRO A 318 0.06 -2.76 11.18
N SER A 319 -0.40 -2.40 12.39
CA SER A 319 -0.08 -1.19 13.23
C SER A 319 -1.07 0.00 13.25
N ILE A 320 -2.25 -0.14 12.64
CA ILE A 320 -3.41 0.75 12.79
C ILE A 320 -4.66 -0.12 12.86
N SER A 321 -4.75 -1.16 12.03
CA SER A 321 -5.83 -2.14 12.09
C SER A 321 -5.84 -2.83 13.45
N ASP A 322 -6.98 -2.94 14.12
CA ASP A 322 -7.04 -3.74 15.32
C ASP A 322 -6.99 -5.24 14.97
N LEU A 323 -6.64 -6.11 15.93
CA LEU A 323 -6.83 -7.55 15.78
C LEU A 323 -8.33 -7.87 15.94
N ASP A 324 -9.09 -7.74 14.85
CA ASP A 324 -10.54 -7.94 14.84
C ASP A 324 -10.93 -9.43 14.87
N VAL A 325 -10.82 -10.07 16.04
CA VAL A 325 -11.15 -11.50 16.20
C VAL A 325 -12.64 -11.71 16.45
N PHE A 326 -13.24 -12.67 15.77
CA PHE A 326 -14.58 -13.20 16.05
C PHE A 326 -14.45 -14.57 16.72
N ILE A 327 -15.14 -14.76 17.84
CA ILE A 327 -15.10 -16.03 18.58
C ILE A 327 -16.53 -16.40 18.98
N CYS A 328 -16.96 -17.58 18.55
CA CYS A 328 -18.23 -18.15 18.97
C CYS A 328 -18.00 -19.31 19.94
N PHE A 329 -18.77 -19.36 21.01
CA PHE A 329 -18.78 -20.45 21.99
C PHE A 329 -20.16 -21.11 22.07
N GLU A 330 -20.21 -22.35 22.56
CA GLU A 330 -21.45 -22.90 23.11
C GLU A 330 -21.95 -22.03 24.28
N ASP A 331 -23.27 -21.94 24.47
CA ASP A 331 -23.87 -21.02 25.44
C ASP A 331 -23.37 -21.23 26.88
N HIS A 332 -23.07 -22.47 27.26
CA HIS A 332 -22.57 -22.82 28.59
C HIS A 332 -21.09 -22.48 28.79
N GLU A 333 -20.29 -22.46 27.72
CA GLU A 333 -18.85 -22.13 27.77
C GLU A 333 -18.59 -20.63 27.59
N TYR A 334 -19.55 -19.89 27.02
CA TYR A 334 -19.40 -18.48 26.62
C TYR A 334 -18.68 -17.61 27.66
N LYS A 335 -19.18 -17.57 28.90
CA LYS A 335 -18.61 -16.70 29.93
C LYS A 335 -17.18 -17.08 30.31
N LYS A 336 -16.90 -18.37 30.40
CA LYS A 336 -15.57 -18.90 30.77
C LYS A 336 -14.56 -18.59 29.66
N GLY A 337 -14.91 -18.88 28.42
CA GLY A 337 -14.07 -18.61 27.25
C GLY A 337 -13.77 -17.11 27.07
N CYS A 338 -14.78 -16.24 27.21
CA CYS A 338 -14.57 -14.78 27.13
C CYS A 338 -13.55 -14.30 28.16
N LEU A 339 -13.69 -14.69 29.43
CA LEU A 339 -12.80 -14.24 30.50
C LEU A 339 -11.36 -14.73 30.29
N ALA A 340 -11.19 -16.00 29.92
CA ALA A 340 -9.87 -16.56 29.69
C ALA A 340 -9.10 -15.87 28.57
N ILE A 341 -9.79 -15.54 27.47
CA ILE A 341 -9.17 -14.90 26.32
C ILE A 341 -8.89 -13.42 26.58
N ASP A 342 -9.82 -12.69 27.22
CA ASP A 342 -9.57 -11.32 27.66
C ASP A 342 -8.41 -11.26 28.68
N ASP A 343 -8.30 -12.23 29.59
CA ASP A 343 -7.18 -12.32 30.53
C ASP A 343 -5.86 -12.55 29.81
N PHE A 344 -5.82 -13.48 28.86
CA PHE A 344 -4.65 -13.73 28.02
C PHE A 344 -4.22 -12.48 27.25
N ILE A 345 -5.12 -11.86 26.49
CA ILE A 345 -4.84 -10.65 25.69
C ILE A 345 -4.31 -9.51 26.59
N ARG A 346 -4.81 -9.40 27.83
CA ARG A 346 -4.33 -8.39 28.79
C ARG A 346 -2.98 -8.74 29.42
N SER A 347 -2.68 -10.02 29.59
CA SER A 347 -1.46 -10.49 30.24
C SER A 347 -0.27 -10.61 29.29
N ASP A 348 -0.53 -10.79 28.00
CA ASP A 348 0.51 -10.97 26.99
C ASP A 348 1.07 -9.61 26.55
N GLU A 349 2.32 -9.35 26.90
CA GLU A 349 3.00 -8.09 26.56
C GLU A 349 3.18 -7.96 25.04
N SER A 350 3.25 -9.05 24.29
CA SER A 350 3.35 -9.02 22.83
C SER A 350 2.05 -8.55 22.16
N LEU A 351 0.91 -8.91 22.75
CA LEU A 351 -0.41 -8.45 22.33
C LEU A 351 -0.75 -7.04 22.84
N SER A 352 0.07 -6.49 23.74
CA SER A 352 -0.11 -5.13 24.27
C SER A 352 0.31 -4.04 23.27
N TYR A 353 1.26 -4.35 22.38
CA TYR A 353 1.72 -3.44 21.31
C TYR A 353 1.00 -3.68 19.97
N LEU A 354 0.51 -4.90 19.73
CA LEU A 354 -0.43 -5.17 18.65
C LEU A 354 -1.76 -4.56 19.06
N PHE A 355 -2.38 -3.80 18.17
CA PHE A 355 -3.55 -3.00 18.52
C PHE A 355 -4.73 -3.96 18.74
N THR A 356 -4.89 -4.47 19.96
CA THR A 356 -5.96 -5.41 20.30
C THR A 356 -7.09 -4.63 20.99
N HIS A 357 -8.33 -4.85 20.56
CA HIS A 357 -9.50 -4.68 21.43
C HIS A 357 -10.04 -6.06 21.78
N SER A 358 -10.95 -6.14 22.74
CA SER A 358 -11.61 -7.40 23.04
C SER A 358 -12.23 -8.00 21.76
N PRO A 359 -12.04 -9.31 21.50
CA PRO A 359 -12.72 -10.01 20.43
C PRO A 359 -14.24 -9.80 20.46
N LEU A 360 -14.88 -9.93 19.29
CA LEU A 360 -16.32 -10.08 19.23
C LEU A 360 -16.69 -11.50 19.68
N TYR A 361 -17.09 -11.61 20.95
CA TYR A 361 -17.59 -12.84 21.52
C TYR A 361 -19.09 -13.01 21.25
N VAL A 362 -19.45 -14.18 20.73
CA VAL A 362 -20.84 -14.57 20.44
C VAL A 362 -21.12 -15.93 21.07
N CYS A 363 -22.29 -16.11 21.67
CA CYS A 363 -22.76 -17.44 22.04
C CYS A 363 -23.60 -18.03 20.90
N LYS A 364 -23.62 -19.36 20.78
CA LYS A 364 -24.28 -20.07 19.68
C LYS A 364 -25.72 -19.62 19.46
N SER A 365 -26.48 -19.40 20.53
CA SER A 365 -27.87 -18.93 20.43
C SER A 365 -28.01 -17.56 19.75
N MET A 366 -26.97 -16.71 19.75
CA MET A 366 -26.96 -15.40 19.09
C MET A 366 -26.48 -15.41 17.63
N LEU A 367 -26.01 -16.55 17.10
CA LEU A 367 -25.47 -16.61 15.74
C LEU A 367 -26.47 -16.21 14.65
N HIS A 368 -27.78 -16.37 14.87
CA HIS A 368 -28.79 -15.95 13.91
C HIS A 368 -28.96 -14.42 13.82
N ASP A 369 -28.52 -13.69 14.85
CA ASP A 369 -28.63 -12.24 14.98
C ASP A 369 -27.38 -11.49 14.51
N ILE A 370 -26.22 -12.16 14.40
CA ILE A 370 -24.97 -11.48 14.02
C ILE A 370 -24.99 -10.94 12.59
N LYS A 371 -25.92 -11.41 11.76
CA LYS A 371 -26.19 -10.84 10.43
C LYS A 371 -26.51 -9.35 10.48
N PHE A 372 -26.95 -8.81 11.62
CA PHE A 372 -27.23 -7.39 11.78
C PHE A 372 -25.98 -6.56 12.12
N LEU A 373 -24.81 -7.18 12.28
CA LEU A 373 -23.55 -6.48 12.48
C LEU A 373 -23.05 -5.93 11.15
N HIS A 374 -22.72 -4.64 11.13
CA HIS A 374 -22.23 -3.98 9.92
C HIS A 374 -20.87 -4.49 9.43
N THR A 375 -20.15 -5.31 10.19
CA THR A 375 -18.86 -5.90 9.77
C THR A 375 -18.99 -7.36 9.32
N ILE A 376 -20.18 -7.98 9.42
CA ILE A 376 -20.33 -9.44 9.21
C ILE A 376 -19.94 -9.91 7.80
N TYR A 377 -20.09 -9.03 6.80
CA TYR A 377 -19.71 -9.34 5.42
C TYR A 377 -18.21 -9.48 5.22
N ASP A 378 -17.41 -8.87 6.09
CA ASP A 378 -15.94 -8.94 6.09
C ASP A 378 -15.40 -10.05 7.02
N LEU A 379 -16.27 -10.87 7.61
CA LEU A 379 -15.85 -11.97 8.48
C LEU A 379 -15.26 -13.12 7.66
N ASN A 380 -13.98 -13.40 7.85
CA ASN A 380 -13.30 -14.60 7.36
C ASN A 380 -13.26 -15.67 8.47
N ILE A 381 -13.86 -16.84 8.23
CA ILE A 381 -13.87 -17.93 9.22
C ILE A 381 -12.65 -18.81 8.99
N VAL A 382 -11.85 -19.02 10.03
CA VAL A 382 -10.61 -19.83 9.97
C VAL A 382 -10.72 -21.15 10.73
N TYR A 383 -11.73 -21.29 11.60
CA TYR A 383 -12.01 -22.49 12.37
C TYR A 383 -13.52 -22.64 12.54
N ASN A 384 -14.09 -23.78 12.12
CA ASN A 384 -15.51 -24.12 12.24
C ASN A 384 -15.70 -25.65 12.07
N PRO A 385 -15.30 -26.48 13.05
CA PRO A 385 -15.27 -27.93 12.92
C PRO A 385 -16.66 -28.57 12.73
N TYR A 386 -17.73 -27.84 13.05
CA TYR A 386 -19.12 -28.30 12.97
C TYR A 386 -19.86 -27.76 11.74
N GLU A 387 -19.16 -27.08 10.83
CA GLU A 387 -19.74 -26.47 9.62
C GLU A 387 -20.98 -25.60 9.89
N ILE A 388 -21.00 -24.91 11.03
CA ILE A 388 -22.13 -24.06 11.43
C ILE A 388 -22.26 -22.93 10.40
N LYS A 389 -23.43 -22.85 9.76
CA LYS A 389 -23.71 -21.82 8.77
C LYS A 389 -23.94 -20.48 9.46
N ILE A 390 -23.09 -19.50 9.16
CA ILE A 390 -23.33 -18.10 9.49
C ILE A 390 -24.07 -17.46 8.31
N ASN A 391 -25.27 -16.95 8.57
CA ASN A 391 -25.98 -16.17 7.56
C ASN A 391 -25.29 -14.80 7.42
N LYS A 392 -24.50 -14.63 6.35
CA LYS A 392 -23.87 -13.35 5.98
C LYS A 392 -24.73 -12.55 5.00
N GLU A 393 -25.80 -13.15 4.46
CA GLU A 393 -26.67 -12.52 3.49
C GLU A 393 -27.59 -11.52 4.21
N LEU A 394 -27.25 -10.25 4.03
CA LEU A 394 -28.14 -9.15 4.30
C LEU A 394 -28.81 -8.72 3.01
N ASP A 395 -30.08 -8.35 3.10
CA ASP A 395 -30.71 -7.55 2.06
C ASP A 395 -29.82 -6.32 1.76
N LYS A 396 -29.56 -6.06 0.48
CA LYS A 396 -28.70 -4.96 0.04
C LYS A 396 -29.17 -3.61 0.60
N GLY A 397 -30.48 -3.42 0.74
CA GLY A 397 -31.07 -2.25 1.38
C GLY A 397 -30.70 -2.14 2.85
N TYR A 398 -30.67 -3.25 3.58
CA TYR A 398 -30.25 -3.27 4.98
C TYR A 398 -28.74 -3.03 5.17
N GLN A 399 -27.90 -3.64 4.34
CA GLN A 399 -26.45 -3.37 4.36
C GLN A 399 -26.17 -1.89 4.07
N ASN A 400 -26.88 -1.33 3.09
CA ASN A 400 -26.84 0.09 2.76
C ASN A 400 -27.25 0.97 3.95
N PHE A 401 -28.30 0.58 4.67
CA PHE A 401 -28.73 1.27 5.87
C PHE A 401 -27.66 1.25 6.96
N LEU A 402 -27.06 0.07 7.25
CA LEU A 402 -26.00 -0.05 8.25
C LEU A 402 -24.77 0.78 7.90
N ASN A 403 -24.37 0.83 6.62
CA ASN A 403 -23.22 1.64 6.19
C ASN A 403 -23.49 3.15 6.37
N ILE A 404 -24.72 3.61 6.10
CA ILE A 404 -25.12 5.00 6.37
C ILE A 404 -25.12 5.27 7.88
N ALA A 405 -25.76 4.40 8.65
CA ALA A 405 -25.82 4.47 10.11
C ALA A 405 -24.43 4.57 10.75
N TRP A 406 -23.50 3.73 10.28
CA TRP A 406 -22.10 3.75 10.70
C TRP A 406 -21.42 5.07 10.33
N SER A 407 -21.59 5.54 9.10
CA SER A 407 -20.99 6.80 8.65
C SER A 407 -21.47 8.01 9.47
N TYR A 408 -22.74 8.00 9.87
CA TYR A 408 -23.31 8.97 10.79
C TYR A 408 -22.72 8.88 12.21
N LEU A 409 -22.48 7.67 12.73
CA LEU A 409 -21.79 7.49 14.00
C LEU A 409 -20.35 8.02 13.94
N ILE A 410 -19.65 7.72 12.85
CA ILE A 410 -18.27 8.16 12.64
C ILE A 410 -18.18 9.68 12.56
N ILE A 411 -19.07 10.37 11.84
CA ILE A 411 -19.00 11.83 11.76
C ILE A 411 -19.24 12.51 13.12
N GLN A 412 -20.13 11.96 13.95
CA GLN A 412 -20.31 12.47 15.32
C GLN A 412 -19.07 12.24 16.18
N THR A 413 -18.45 11.07 16.03
CA THR A 413 -17.18 10.74 16.69
C THR A 413 -16.09 11.72 16.26
N MET A 414 -16.00 12.00 14.96
CA MET A 414 -15.05 12.95 14.40
C MET A 414 -15.25 14.37 14.92
N ASN A 415 -16.50 14.84 14.98
CA ASN A 415 -16.80 16.16 15.52
C ASN A 415 -16.38 16.29 16.99
N SER A 416 -16.64 15.25 17.80
CA SER A 416 -16.20 15.19 19.20
C SER A 416 -14.68 15.18 19.32
N ILE A 417 -14.00 14.42 18.45
CA ILE A 417 -12.54 14.35 18.39
C ILE A 417 -11.94 15.69 17.99
N LEU A 418 -12.38 16.32 16.90
CA LEU A 418 -11.89 17.63 16.45
C LEU A 418 -12.02 18.69 17.55
N SER A 419 -13.16 18.74 18.23
CA SER A 419 -13.41 19.68 19.33
C SER A 419 -12.49 19.49 20.53
N ASN A 420 -11.84 18.32 20.63
CA ASN A 420 -11.07 17.88 21.80
C ASN A 420 -9.76 17.20 21.40
N ILE A 421 -9.21 17.51 20.22
CA ILE A 421 -8.23 16.66 19.53
C ILE A 421 -6.97 16.44 20.37
N LYS A 422 -6.57 17.46 21.15
CA LYS A 422 -5.45 17.42 22.09
C LYS A 422 -5.56 16.38 23.22
N TYR A 423 -6.77 15.89 23.50
CA TYR A 423 -7.04 14.93 24.58
C TYR A 423 -7.09 13.48 24.11
N TYR A 424 -7.11 13.25 22.80
CA TYR A 424 -7.08 11.92 22.24
C TYR A 424 -5.62 11.50 21.96
N ASP A 425 -5.31 10.24 22.23
CA ASP A 425 -4.07 9.65 21.77
C ASP A 425 -4.11 9.49 20.24
N ILE A 426 -2.93 9.41 19.64
CA ILE A 426 -2.81 9.41 18.18
C ILE A 426 -3.37 8.13 17.54
N ARG A 427 -3.43 7.02 18.29
CA ARG A 427 -4.10 5.79 17.88
C ARG A 427 -5.58 6.06 17.62
N THR A 428 -6.25 6.68 18.58
CA THR A 428 -7.68 7.01 18.47
C THR A 428 -7.96 7.93 17.28
N LEU A 429 -7.05 8.88 17.03
CA LEU A 429 -7.14 9.76 15.85
C LEU A 429 -7.02 8.96 14.56
N LEU A 430 -5.99 8.10 14.42
CA LEU A 430 -5.75 7.31 13.21
C LEU A 430 -6.86 6.27 12.95
N LEU A 431 -7.34 5.57 13.99
CA LEU A 431 -8.46 4.62 13.88
C LEU A 431 -9.75 5.31 13.44
N SER A 432 -10.08 6.44 14.06
CA SER A 432 -11.27 7.20 13.68
C SER A 432 -11.16 7.75 12.26
N LEU A 433 -9.97 8.21 11.86
CA LEU A 433 -9.71 8.70 10.52
C LEU A 433 -9.87 7.58 9.49
N LYS A 434 -9.33 6.39 9.75
CA LYS A 434 -9.44 5.24 8.86
C LYS A 434 -10.91 4.81 8.67
N ASN A 435 -11.67 4.73 9.76
CA ASN A 435 -13.10 4.43 9.68
C ASN A 435 -13.87 5.47 8.87
N ALA A 436 -13.54 6.76 9.03
CA ALA A 436 -14.15 7.82 8.24
C ALA A 436 -13.85 7.72 6.74
N GLN A 437 -12.62 7.34 6.38
CA GLN A 437 -12.26 7.09 4.99
C GLN A 437 -13.00 5.92 4.38
N THR A 438 -13.14 4.81 5.11
CA THR A 438 -13.95 3.66 4.67
C THR A 438 -15.40 4.09 4.44
N SER A 439 -15.95 4.93 5.33
CA SER A 439 -17.28 5.54 5.16
C SER A 439 -17.37 6.42 3.90
N VAL A 440 -16.38 7.28 3.65
CA VAL A 440 -16.29 8.10 2.43
C VAL A 440 -16.32 7.22 1.19
N PHE A 441 -15.42 6.23 1.11
CA PHE A 441 -15.32 5.31 -0.03
C PHE A 441 -16.64 4.59 -0.31
N ASN A 442 -17.28 4.06 0.75
CA ASN A 442 -18.55 3.36 0.61
C ASN A 442 -19.68 4.26 0.11
N ILE A 443 -19.73 5.52 0.54
CA ILE A 443 -20.74 6.48 0.07
C ILE A 443 -20.44 6.94 -1.37
N GLU A 444 -19.19 7.22 -1.72
CA GLU A 444 -18.81 7.60 -3.10
C GLU A 444 -19.18 6.51 -4.10
N LYS A 445 -18.83 5.26 -3.80
CA LYS A 445 -19.19 4.09 -4.62
C LYS A 445 -20.70 4.00 -4.83
N ARG A 446 -21.50 4.33 -3.82
CA ARG A 446 -22.97 4.34 -3.91
C ARG A 446 -23.49 5.48 -4.77
N LEU A 447 -22.89 6.66 -4.65
CA LEU A 447 -23.24 7.83 -5.45
C LEU A 447 -22.72 7.75 -6.89
N GLY A 448 -22.00 6.68 -7.26
CA GLY A 448 -21.37 6.56 -8.58
C GLY A 448 -20.24 7.58 -8.79
N ILE A 449 -19.70 8.15 -7.71
CA ILE A 449 -18.57 9.06 -7.74
C ILE A 449 -17.31 8.21 -7.85
N ALA A 450 -16.40 8.57 -8.76
CA ALA A 450 -15.09 7.95 -8.84
C ALA A 450 -14.39 8.06 -7.48
N SER A 451 -14.21 6.93 -6.82
CA SER A 451 -13.60 6.92 -5.49
C SER A 451 -12.09 7.09 -5.62
N GLU A 452 -11.58 8.22 -5.17
CA GLU A 452 -10.16 8.35 -4.88
C GLU A 452 -9.92 7.70 -3.52
N GLU A 453 -9.12 6.64 -3.48
CA GLU A 453 -8.69 6.08 -2.20
C GLU A 453 -7.91 7.18 -1.47
N LEU A 454 -8.50 7.71 -0.39
CA LEU A 454 -7.83 8.67 0.47
C LEU A 454 -6.66 7.95 1.16
N VAL A 455 -5.49 7.97 0.52
CA VAL A 455 -4.28 7.39 1.08
C VAL A 455 -3.86 8.27 2.26
N ILE A 456 -4.06 7.78 3.49
CA ILE A 456 -3.24 8.27 4.61
C ILE A 456 -1.82 7.91 4.21
N ASN A 457 -0.98 8.93 3.99
CA ASN A 457 0.41 8.71 3.67
C ASN A 457 0.97 7.75 4.73
N HIS A 458 1.46 6.59 4.30
CA HIS A 458 2.13 5.64 5.18
C HIS A 458 3.23 6.35 6.01
N ASN A 459 3.82 7.40 5.47
CA ASN A 459 4.77 8.29 6.14
C ASN A 459 4.14 9.03 7.32
N THR A 460 2.89 9.52 7.24
CA THR A 460 2.20 10.14 8.40
C THR A 460 2.16 9.16 9.57
N ARG A 461 1.91 7.88 9.30
CA ARG A 461 1.91 6.82 10.32
C ARG A 461 3.31 6.49 10.83
N VAL A 462 4.30 6.31 9.94
CA VAL A 462 5.69 6.03 10.32
C VAL A 462 6.27 7.19 11.14
N MET A 463 6.01 8.43 10.74
CA MET A 463 6.37 9.64 11.48
C MET A 463 5.67 9.70 12.84
N VAL A 464 4.39 9.34 12.91
CA VAL A 464 3.64 9.27 14.18
C VAL A 464 4.21 8.25 15.16
N LEU A 465 4.62 7.08 14.68
CA LEU A 465 5.20 6.02 15.51
C LEU A 465 6.64 6.34 15.94
N LYS A 466 7.40 7.09 15.14
CA LYS A 466 8.81 7.42 15.41
C LYS A 466 9.03 8.74 16.17
N GLU A 467 8.22 9.78 15.95
CA GLU A 467 8.52 11.15 16.38
C GLU A 467 7.60 11.71 17.46
N GLY A 468 7.25 10.90 18.46
CA GLY A 468 6.36 11.23 19.57
C GLY A 468 6.16 12.73 19.84
N ILE A 469 4.92 13.21 19.61
CA ILE A 469 4.31 14.47 20.06
C ILE A 469 4.25 15.63 19.03
N LYS A 470 5.15 15.78 18.04
CA LYS A 470 5.07 16.89 17.04
C LYS A 470 4.07 16.68 15.88
N THR A 471 3.43 15.51 15.80
CA THR A 471 2.65 15.05 14.64
C THR A 471 1.14 15.30 14.71
N ARG A 472 0.64 15.92 15.77
CA ARG A 472 -0.81 16.17 15.94
C ARG A 472 -1.38 17.12 14.89
N ASP A 473 -0.63 18.15 14.53
CA ASP A 473 -1.06 19.16 13.56
C ASP A 473 -1.17 18.57 12.14
N LEU A 474 -0.29 17.61 11.80
CA LEU A 474 -0.35 16.88 10.53
C LEU A 474 -1.64 16.05 10.43
N VAL A 475 -1.96 15.30 11.49
CA VAL A 475 -3.18 14.47 11.54
C VAL A 475 -4.43 15.34 11.56
N GLU A 476 -4.41 16.51 12.22
CA GLU A 476 -5.55 17.42 12.28
C GLU A 476 -5.99 17.89 10.89
N SER A 477 -5.05 18.26 10.02
CA SER A 477 -5.37 18.72 8.66
C SER A 477 -6.07 17.63 7.83
N ASP A 478 -5.56 16.40 7.87
CA ASP A 478 -6.18 15.24 7.24
C ASP A 478 -7.55 14.94 7.84
N TYR A 479 -7.67 15.06 9.15
CA TYR A 479 -8.90 14.78 9.89
C TYR A 479 -10.01 15.78 9.53
N GLN A 480 -9.69 17.07 9.47
CA GLN A 480 -10.61 18.12 9.03
C GLN A 480 -11.05 17.89 7.58
N ARG A 481 -10.11 17.56 6.68
CA ARG A 481 -10.40 17.28 5.27
C ARG A 481 -11.37 16.10 5.11
N VAL A 482 -11.09 14.96 5.76
CA VAL A 482 -11.95 13.77 5.69
C VAL A 482 -13.31 14.03 6.34
N TYR A 483 -13.34 14.75 7.47
CA TYR A 483 -14.59 15.15 8.13
C TYR A 483 -15.47 15.97 7.19
N LEU A 484 -14.93 17.02 6.56
CA LEU A 484 -15.68 17.87 5.64
C LEU A 484 -16.19 17.09 4.42
N LYS A 485 -15.36 16.21 3.86
CA LYS A 485 -15.74 15.36 2.72
C LYS A 485 -16.88 14.40 3.11
N LEU A 486 -16.75 13.68 4.23
CA LEU A 486 -17.77 12.76 4.71
C LEU A 486 -19.08 13.47 5.00
N ASN A 487 -19.02 14.65 5.62
CA ASN A 487 -20.18 15.48 5.93
C ASN A 487 -20.93 15.90 4.66
N ARG A 488 -20.19 16.37 3.65
CA ARG A 488 -20.76 16.73 2.35
C ARG A 488 -21.41 15.53 1.67
N LEU A 489 -20.76 14.38 1.65
CA LEU A 489 -21.29 13.16 1.03
C LEU A 489 -22.57 12.67 1.72
N LEU A 490 -22.61 12.70 3.06
CA LEU A 490 -23.82 12.38 3.82
C LEU A 490 -24.97 13.35 3.51
N TYR A 491 -24.66 14.63 3.35
CA TYR A 491 -25.63 15.64 2.97
C TYR A 491 -26.18 15.44 1.55
N GLU A 492 -25.33 15.14 0.56
CA GLU A 492 -25.77 14.82 -0.81
C GLU A 492 -26.62 13.54 -0.86
N LEU A 493 -26.25 12.53 -0.07
CA LEU A 493 -27.03 11.30 0.04
C LEU A 493 -28.43 11.54 0.64
N ASP A 494 -28.54 12.43 1.64
CA ASP A 494 -29.81 12.78 2.27
C ASP A 494 -30.72 13.59 1.32
N LYS A 495 -30.14 14.48 0.51
CA LYS A 495 -30.86 15.20 -0.57
C LYS A 495 -31.43 14.27 -1.63
N GLY A 496 -30.64 13.29 -2.06
CA GLY A 496 -30.97 12.43 -3.20
C GLY A 496 -32.03 11.35 -2.89
N GLU A 497 -32.04 10.78 -1.68
CA GLU A 497 -32.77 9.53 -1.45
C GLU A 497 -34.10 9.64 -0.67
N GLN A 498 -34.48 10.79 -0.08
CA GLN A 498 -35.56 10.83 0.94
C GLN A 498 -35.45 9.65 1.94
N LEU A 499 -34.23 9.25 2.30
CA LEU A 499 -33.92 8.07 3.13
C LEU A 499 -34.71 8.07 4.45
N LEU A 500 -34.98 9.26 4.97
CA LEU A 500 -35.71 9.51 6.21
C LEU A 500 -37.23 9.36 6.09
N LYS A 501 -37.76 8.96 4.93
CA LYS A 501 -39.20 8.67 4.74
C LYS A 501 -39.50 7.19 4.45
N LYS A 502 -38.48 6.34 4.31
CA LYS A 502 -38.70 4.88 4.10
C LYS A 502 -38.94 4.19 5.44
N GLU A 503 -39.99 3.39 5.51
CA GLU A 503 -40.21 2.47 6.63
C GLU A 503 -39.19 1.33 6.53
N PHE A 504 -38.45 1.10 7.61
CA PHE A 504 -37.59 -0.07 7.73
C PHE A 504 -38.25 -1.04 8.71
N LYS A 505 -38.50 -2.27 8.25
CA LYS A 505 -38.97 -3.36 9.10
C LYS A 505 -37.74 -4.15 9.56
N ILE A 506 -37.35 -3.99 10.83
CA ILE A 506 -36.26 -4.75 11.45
C ILE A 506 -36.93 -5.69 12.44
N SER A 507 -37.03 -6.99 12.13
CA SER A 507 -37.88 -7.99 12.83
C SER A 507 -39.39 -7.69 12.69
N ASP A 508 -40.24 -8.26 13.54
CA ASP A 508 -41.68 -7.95 13.63
C ASP A 508 -41.99 -6.52 14.14
N VAL A 509 -41.05 -5.57 13.99
CA VAL A 509 -41.21 -4.18 14.41
C VAL A 509 -41.03 -3.27 13.20
N GLN A 510 -42.08 -2.54 12.86
CA GLN A 510 -42.01 -1.43 11.92
C GLN A 510 -41.47 -0.18 12.63
N TYR A 511 -40.47 0.46 12.02
CA TYR A 511 -39.94 1.74 12.49
C TYR A 511 -40.31 2.83 11.49
N LYS A 512 -41.06 3.84 11.94
CA LYS A 512 -41.28 5.09 11.21
C LYS A 512 -40.33 6.17 11.74
N THR A 513 -39.54 6.75 10.86
CA THR A 513 -38.69 7.92 11.14
C THR A 513 -39.53 9.19 11.12
N THR A 514 -40.30 9.46 12.18
CA THR A 514 -41.26 10.58 12.18
C THR A 514 -40.69 11.94 12.62
N ASP A 515 -39.49 12.01 13.19
CA ASP A 515 -38.93 13.27 13.70
C ASP A 515 -37.81 13.82 12.81
N LYS A 516 -38.00 15.07 12.36
CA LYS A 516 -37.11 15.80 11.44
C LYS A 516 -35.66 15.78 11.89
N THR A 517 -34.77 15.26 11.06
CA THR A 517 -33.36 15.65 11.05
C THR A 517 -33.32 17.14 10.70
N TYR A 518 -32.69 17.97 11.53
CA TYR A 518 -32.55 19.39 11.22
C TYR A 518 -31.11 19.68 10.82
N VAL A 519 -30.97 20.29 9.65
CA VAL A 519 -29.71 20.76 9.10
C VAL A 519 -29.57 22.23 9.48
N LYS A 520 -28.47 22.63 10.12
CA LYS A 520 -28.12 24.04 10.34
C LYS A 520 -26.79 24.33 9.65
N GLY A 521 -26.84 25.09 8.56
CA GLY A 521 -25.68 25.29 7.69
C GLY A 521 -25.25 23.97 7.03
N ASN A 522 -23.96 23.68 7.02
CA ASN A 522 -23.40 22.46 6.43
C ASN A 522 -23.34 21.26 7.40
N VAL A 523 -23.97 21.31 8.58
CA VAL A 523 -23.80 20.27 9.63
C VAL A 523 -25.09 19.49 9.84
N VAL A 524 -25.00 18.15 9.80
CA VAL A 524 -26.12 17.23 10.04
C VAL A 524 -26.12 16.78 11.51
N TYR A 525 -27.23 17.02 12.23
CA TYR A 525 -27.42 16.59 13.62
C TYR A 525 -28.21 15.29 13.66
N LEU A 526 -27.66 14.24 14.28
CA LEU A 526 -28.39 12.98 14.48
C LEU A 526 -29.44 13.10 15.59
N ASN A 527 -30.67 12.71 15.28
CA ASN A 527 -31.80 12.75 16.19
C ASN A 527 -31.83 11.53 17.15
N LYS A 528 -32.47 11.72 18.31
CA LYS A 528 -32.92 10.75 19.34
C LYS A 528 -33.46 9.42 18.76
N VAL A 529 -34.01 9.44 17.55
CA VAL A 529 -34.50 8.25 16.80
C VAL A 529 -33.38 7.23 16.56
N PHE A 530 -32.19 7.67 16.15
CA PHE A 530 -31.06 6.75 15.89
C PHE A 530 -30.57 6.09 17.19
N SER A 531 -30.46 6.88 18.26
CA SER A 531 -30.12 6.37 19.60
C SER A 531 -31.16 5.38 20.14
N ASN A 532 -32.44 5.64 19.88
CA ASN A 532 -33.54 4.76 20.27
C ASN A 532 -33.60 3.47 19.44
N LEU A 533 -33.28 3.53 18.14
CA LEU A 533 -33.24 2.37 17.25
C LEU A 533 -32.17 1.38 17.71
N ILE A 534 -30.95 1.87 17.93
CA ILE A 534 -29.85 1.10 18.53
C ILE A 534 -30.27 0.52 19.87
N TYR A 535 -30.79 1.35 20.78
CA TYR A 535 -31.22 0.90 22.11
C TYR A 535 -32.29 -0.20 22.04
N ASN A 536 -33.24 -0.11 21.11
CA ASN A 536 -34.33 -1.07 20.97
C ASN A 536 -33.89 -2.39 20.31
N ILE A 537 -32.96 -2.36 19.36
CA ILE A 537 -32.30 -3.57 18.82
C ILE A 537 -31.67 -4.38 19.97
N TYR A 538 -30.93 -3.72 20.87
CA TYR A 538 -30.29 -4.41 22.01
C TYR A 538 -31.25 -4.76 23.16
N LYS A 539 -32.38 -4.05 23.30
CA LYS A 539 -33.37 -4.29 24.38
C LYS A 539 -34.18 -5.58 24.16
N LYS A 540 -34.33 -6.03 22.91
CA LYS A 540 -35.18 -7.20 22.56
C LYS A 540 -34.51 -8.57 22.78
N HIS A 541 -33.19 -8.66 22.90
CA HIS A 541 -32.44 -9.95 22.91
C HIS A 541 -31.86 -10.36 24.30
N ASP A 542 -32.69 -10.28 25.35
CA ASP A 542 -32.70 -11.02 26.64
C ASP A 542 -31.59 -10.89 27.75
N LYS A 543 -32.01 -11.34 28.96
CA LYS A 543 -31.51 -11.47 30.35
C LYS A 543 -30.07 -11.16 30.74
N TYR A 544 -29.08 -11.35 29.87
CA TYR A 544 -27.65 -11.19 30.21
C TYR A 544 -27.12 -9.76 30.00
N SER A 545 -27.91 -8.91 29.35
CA SER A 545 -27.62 -7.51 29.05
C SER A 545 -27.80 -6.53 30.23
N LYS A 546 -28.18 -6.98 31.44
CA LYS A 546 -28.43 -6.07 32.58
C LYS A 546 -27.23 -5.19 32.93
N ILE A 547 -25.99 -5.66 32.74
CA ILE A 547 -24.79 -4.85 32.98
C ILE A 547 -24.59 -3.82 31.86
N TYR A 548 -24.76 -4.24 30.61
CA TYR A 548 -24.63 -3.37 29.43
C TYR A 548 -25.72 -2.29 29.38
N LEU A 549 -26.99 -2.68 29.55
CA LEU A 549 -28.14 -1.78 29.59
C LEU A 549 -28.11 -0.82 30.79
N LYS A 550 -27.52 -1.20 31.92
CA LYS A 550 -27.34 -0.31 33.08
C LYS A 550 -26.27 0.74 32.82
N THR A 551 -25.20 0.39 32.09
CA THR A 551 -24.19 1.34 31.59
C THR A 551 -24.80 2.29 30.56
N VAL A 552 -25.53 1.77 29.57
CA VAL A 552 -26.25 2.54 28.55
C VAL A 552 -27.27 3.51 29.18
N ARG A 553 -28.11 3.04 30.12
CA ARG A 553 -29.08 3.89 30.85
C ARG A 553 -28.41 4.94 31.73
N LYS A 554 -27.29 4.59 32.40
CA LYS A 554 -26.53 5.53 33.22
C LYS A 554 -25.93 6.64 32.35
N ASN A 555 -25.42 6.29 31.17
CA ASN A 555 -24.86 7.24 30.21
C ASN A 555 -25.93 8.13 29.58
N LEU A 556 -27.10 7.59 29.22
CA LEU A 556 -28.26 8.37 28.73
C LEU A 556 -28.78 9.36 29.77
N LYS A 557 -28.91 8.94 31.04
CA LYS A 557 -29.30 9.83 32.15
C LYS A 557 -28.26 10.90 32.44
N LEU A 558 -26.97 10.58 32.33
CA LEU A 558 -25.88 11.56 32.44
C LEU A 558 -25.93 12.58 31.29
N HIS A 559 -26.22 12.16 30.07
CA HIS A 559 -26.32 13.06 28.92
C HIS A 559 -27.49 14.05 29.06
N GLN A 560 -28.64 13.58 29.52
CA GLN A 560 -29.82 14.41 29.80
C GLN A 560 -29.60 15.39 30.96
N LYS A 561 -28.83 15.00 31.99
CA LYS A 561 -28.63 15.81 33.20
C LYS A 561 -27.56 16.90 33.06
N PHE A 562 -26.66 16.80 32.07
CA PHE A 562 -25.50 17.69 31.93
C PHE A 562 -25.46 18.48 30.61
N GLY A 563 -26.60 18.69 29.96
CA GLY A 563 -26.74 19.67 28.87
C GLY A 563 -25.68 19.57 27.78
N GLY A 564 -25.37 18.35 27.31
CA GLY A 564 -24.46 18.12 26.19
C GLY A 564 -22.97 17.90 26.52
N TYR A 565 -22.53 17.98 27.78
CA TYR A 565 -21.08 18.01 28.10
C TYR A 565 -20.48 16.76 28.77
N ILE A 566 -21.14 15.60 28.74
CA ILE A 566 -20.54 14.34 29.24
C ILE A 566 -20.41 13.30 28.12
N ASN A 567 -19.17 13.13 27.65
CA ASN A 567 -18.68 12.10 26.72
C ASN A 567 -18.76 10.70 27.33
N THR A 568 -19.89 10.02 27.18
CA THR A 568 -19.95 8.56 27.31
C THR A 568 -20.97 8.04 26.30
N TYR A 569 -20.47 7.69 25.11
CA TYR A 569 -21.28 7.18 24.01
C TYR A 569 -21.62 5.70 24.22
N ILE A 570 -22.80 5.32 23.74
CA ILE A 570 -23.27 3.93 23.64
C ILE A 570 -22.53 3.34 22.45
N TRP A 571 -21.55 2.50 22.72
CA TRP A 571 -20.84 1.73 21.71
C TRP A 571 -21.84 0.74 21.09
N VAL A 572 -22.12 0.96 19.81
CA VAL A 572 -22.69 -0.07 18.94
C VAL A 572 -21.47 -0.67 18.28
N VAL A 573 -21.31 -2.00 18.39
CA VAL A 573 -20.11 -2.81 18.07
C VAL A 573 -19.22 -2.97 19.33
N PRO A 574 -18.63 -4.17 19.61
CA PRO A 574 -18.09 -4.57 20.92
C PRO A 574 -16.74 -3.90 21.28
N TYR A 575 -16.62 -2.61 21.03
CA TYR A 575 -15.39 -1.87 21.31
C TYR A 575 -15.39 -1.37 22.75
N ASN A 576 -14.69 -2.09 23.62
CA ASN A 576 -14.52 -1.74 25.01
C ASN A 576 -13.34 -0.77 25.18
N PHE A 577 -13.46 0.48 24.71
CA PHE A 577 -12.45 1.51 25.01
C PHE A 577 -12.62 1.97 26.46
N VAL A 578 -11.98 1.25 27.39
CA VAL A 578 -11.93 1.66 28.79
C VAL A 578 -11.07 2.91 28.88
N ASN A 579 -11.75 4.03 29.00
CA ASN A 579 -11.23 5.38 29.17
C ASN A 579 -10.35 5.45 30.46
N TYR A 580 -9.06 5.13 30.31
CA TYR A 580 -8.08 5.03 31.40
C TYR A 580 -7.95 6.34 32.19
N ASN A 581 -8.20 7.48 31.52
CA ASN A 581 -8.18 8.81 32.14
C ASN A 581 -9.44 9.15 32.96
N LEU A 582 -10.60 8.57 32.65
CA LEU A 582 -11.82 8.79 33.42
C LEU A 582 -11.73 8.15 34.81
N LYS A 583 -11.10 6.96 34.91
CA LYS A 583 -10.83 6.30 36.21
C LYS A 583 -9.95 7.18 37.11
N LYS A 584 -8.92 7.85 36.57
CA LYS A 584 -8.03 8.74 37.33
C LYS A 584 -8.77 10.02 37.80
N LYS A 585 -9.60 10.62 36.94
CA LYS A 585 -10.40 11.82 37.27
C LYS A 585 -11.51 11.50 38.29
N ILE A 586 -12.18 10.35 38.15
CA ILE A 586 -13.19 9.87 39.10
C ILE A 586 -12.55 9.48 40.44
N LYS A 587 -11.37 8.82 40.46
CA LYS A 587 -10.63 8.55 41.71
C LYS A 587 -10.25 9.86 42.43
N ARG A 588 -9.76 10.87 41.70
CA ARG A 588 -9.42 12.19 42.29
C ARG A 588 -10.65 12.93 42.81
N LYS A 589 -11.77 12.87 42.09
CA LYS A 589 -13.04 13.52 42.50
C LYS A 589 -13.72 12.77 43.66
N LEU A 590 -13.68 11.44 43.69
CA LEU A 590 -14.13 10.63 44.84
C LEU A 590 -13.22 10.84 46.05
N LYS A 591 -11.90 10.93 45.87
CA LYS A 591 -10.97 11.23 46.96
C LYS A 591 -11.20 12.62 47.53
N SER A 592 -11.50 13.64 46.70
CA SER A 592 -11.82 14.99 47.20
C SER A 592 -13.20 15.08 47.86
N VAL A 593 -14.19 14.32 47.40
CA VAL A 593 -15.51 14.23 48.04
C VAL A 593 -15.42 13.46 49.36
N LEU A 594 -14.70 12.35 49.42
CA LEU A 594 -14.44 11.59 50.66
C LEU A 594 -13.64 12.42 51.67
N LEU A 595 -12.63 13.19 51.22
CA LEU A 595 -11.91 14.13 52.09
C LEU A 595 -12.78 15.27 52.62
N LYS A 596 -13.79 15.71 51.87
CA LYS A 596 -14.76 16.72 52.33
C LYS A 596 -15.79 16.13 53.31
N ILE A 597 -16.18 14.87 53.13
CA ILE A 597 -17.08 14.16 54.06
C ILE A 597 -16.35 13.87 55.38
N VAL A 598 -15.10 13.41 55.32
CA VAL A 598 -14.28 13.14 56.52
C VAL A 598 -13.95 14.42 57.29
N LYS A 599 -13.80 15.57 56.61
CA LYS A 599 -13.59 16.89 57.24
C LYS A 599 -14.88 17.59 57.71
N GLY A 600 -16.05 17.03 57.41
CA GLY A 600 -17.36 17.57 57.84
C GLY A 600 -18.02 16.77 58.96
N ILE A 601 -17.29 15.82 59.57
CA ILE A 601 -17.73 14.99 60.71
C ILE A 601 -16.87 15.32 61.95
N SER A 602 -16.35 16.54 62.05
CA SER A 602 -15.68 17.05 63.26
C SER A 602 -16.45 18.23 63.83
#